data_AF-A0A8T1VFZ4-F1
#
_entry.id   AF-A0A8T1VFZ4-F1
#
_cell.length_a   1.000
_cell.length_b   1.000
_cell.length_c   1.000
_cell.angle_alpha   90.00
_cell.angle_beta   90.00
_cell.angle_gamma   90.00
#
_symmetry.space_group_name_H-M   'P 1'
#
loop_
_entity.id
_entity.type
_entity.pdbx_description
1 polymer ?
#
loop_
_entity_poly.entity_id
_entity_poly.type
_entity_poly.pdbx_seq_one_letter_code
_entity_poly.pdbx_strand_id
1 'polypeptide(L)'
;MTAPRDPILLHKCEEFLLHPTVRVLSLAQRVDFLEKKGLSPEEITQCLKSVQRRNGLSQLAQRTAEALTVSTDLTPSNLGSSAEAASKSPLQLLQLVVKKYGVVTLLLALLGYGYAQFRRRKTQQLQLQQEINRTQRRQRMHARVHALLAVVKDQQTQYDEAAELLGARVTKYSAAHRLLH
;
A
#
# COMPACT_ATOMS: atom_id res chain seq x y z
N MET A 1 -23.04 1.65 -11.62
CA MET A 1 -22.42 0.45 -12.20
C MET A 1 -21.96 0.82 -13.60
N THR A 2 -20.69 1.18 -13.77
CA THR A 2 -20.12 1.59 -15.07
C THR A 2 -19.12 0.54 -15.49
N ALA A 3 -19.33 0.00 -16.70
CA ALA A 3 -18.64 -1.15 -17.27
C ALA A 3 -17.11 -0.93 -17.38
N PRO A 4 -16.29 -1.99 -17.29
CA PRO A 4 -14.85 -1.90 -17.51
C PRO A 4 -14.60 -1.54 -18.98
N ARG A 5 -14.22 -0.29 -19.25
CA ARG A 5 -13.83 0.14 -20.60
C ARG A 5 -12.35 -0.13 -20.88
N ASP A 6 -12.05 -0.19 -22.17
CA ASP A 6 -10.95 -0.93 -22.77
C ASP A 6 -9.55 -0.57 -22.22
N PRO A 7 -8.71 -1.56 -21.87
CA PRO A 7 -7.33 -1.35 -21.41
C PRO A 7 -6.47 -0.62 -22.45
N ILE A 8 -6.90 -0.61 -23.71
CA ILE A 8 -6.27 0.09 -24.83
C ILE A 8 -6.36 1.62 -24.66
N LEU A 9 -7.48 2.13 -24.15
CA LEU A 9 -7.65 3.57 -23.94
C LEU A 9 -6.77 4.07 -22.79
N LEU A 10 -6.67 3.28 -21.71
CA LEU A 10 -5.77 3.57 -20.60
C LEU A 10 -4.29 3.60 -21.04
N HIS A 11 -3.88 2.64 -21.88
CA HIS A 11 -2.52 2.63 -22.42
C HIS A 11 -2.22 3.87 -23.28
N LYS A 12 -3.15 4.29 -24.15
CA LYS A 12 -3.00 5.51 -24.95
C LYS A 12 -2.94 6.78 -24.09
N CYS A 13 -3.65 6.80 -22.96
CA CYS A 13 -3.59 7.90 -22.01
C CYS A 13 -2.25 7.94 -21.27
N GLU A 14 -1.70 6.79 -20.89
CA GLU A 14 -0.37 6.71 -20.32
C GLU A 14 0.69 7.22 -21.32
N GLU A 15 0.60 6.81 -22.58
CA GLU A 15 1.49 7.26 -23.65
C GLU A 15 1.40 8.77 -23.90
N PHE A 16 0.17 9.31 -23.95
CA PHE A 16 -0.06 10.75 -24.06
C PHE A 16 0.53 11.54 -22.89
N LEU A 17 0.31 11.09 -21.65
CA LEU A 17 0.83 11.75 -20.45
C LEU A 17 2.36 11.64 -20.30
N LEU A 18 2.97 10.63 -20.93
CA LEU A 18 4.41 10.47 -20.96
C LEU A 18 5.07 11.34 -22.04
N HIS A 19 4.33 11.84 -23.02
CA HIS A 19 4.86 12.62 -24.13
C HIS A 19 5.46 13.98 -23.66
N PRO A 20 6.67 14.37 -24.13
CA PRO A 20 7.39 15.55 -23.61
C PRO A 20 6.61 16.86 -23.76
N THR A 21 5.89 17.06 -24.86
CA THR A 21 5.08 18.28 -25.07
C THR A 21 3.89 18.37 -24.11
N VAL A 22 3.34 17.24 -23.68
CA VAL A 22 2.20 17.16 -22.76
C VAL A 22 2.67 17.36 -21.31
N ARG A 23 3.90 16.97 -21.00
CA ARG A 23 4.50 17.19 -19.66
C ARG A 23 4.70 18.66 -19.32
N VAL A 24 4.95 19.49 -20.32
CA VAL A 24 5.12 20.95 -20.17
C VAL A 24 3.79 21.65 -19.85
N LEU A 25 2.66 21.07 -20.26
CA LEU A 25 1.33 21.60 -19.97
C LEU A 25 0.98 21.50 -18.48
N SER A 26 0.11 22.39 -18.01
CA SER A 26 -0.36 22.32 -16.62
C SER A 26 -1.16 21.03 -16.39
N LEU A 27 -1.18 20.53 -15.16
CA LEU A 27 -1.91 19.31 -14.83
C LEU A 27 -3.42 19.47 -15.10
N ALA A 28 -3.97 20.67 -14.87
CA ALA A 28 -5.36 21.00 -15.18
C ALA A 28 -5.65 20.85 -16.68
N GLN A 29 -4.81 21.41 -17.56
CA GLN A 29 -4.98 21.28 -19.02
C GLN A 29 -4.93 19.83 -19.51
N ARG A 30 -4.10 19.00 -18.86
CA ARG A 30 -4.02 17.57 -19.15
C ARG A 30 -5.29 16.83 -18.72
N VAL A 31 -5.81 17.14 -17.54
CA VAL A 31 -7.06 16.55 -17.04
C VAL A 31 -8.25 16.98 -17.90
N ASP A 32 -8.34 18.26 -18.26
CA ASP A 32 -9.40 18.78 -19.13
C ASP A 32 -9.38 18.13 -20.52
N PHE A 33 -8.19 17.83 -21.07
CA PHE A 33 -8.07 17.11 -22.33
C PHE A 33 -8.53 15.66 -22.22
N LEU A 34 -8.21 14.98 -21.11
CA LEU A 34 -8.63 13.60 -20.86
C LEU A 34 -10.14 13.51 -20.63
N GLU A 35 -10.73 14.49 -19.93
CA GLU A 35 -12.17 14.60 -19.75
C GLU A 35 -12.88 14.82 -21.09
N LYS A 36 -12.36 15.70 -21.96
CA LYS A 36 -12.84 15.87 -23.34
C LYS A 36 -12.70 14.63 -24.21
N LYS A 37 -11.78 13.71 -23.87
CA LYS A 37 -11.64 12.40 -24.52
C LYS A 37 -12.58 11.33 -23.96
N GLY A 38 -13.44 11.71 -23.01
CA GLY A 38 -14.48 10.85 -22.45
C GLY A 38 -13.98 9.90 -21.36
N LEU A 39 -12.83 10.21 -20.74
CA LEU A 39 -12.37 9.46 -19.57
C LEU A 39 -13.14 9.89 -18.33
N SER A 40 -13.51 8.90 -17.52
CA SER A 40 -14.08 9.15 -16.20
C SER A 40 -13.02 9.68 -15.23
N PRO A 41 -13.42 10.45 -14.20
CA PRO A 41 -12.49 10.97 -13.21
C PRO A 41 -11.72 9.85 -12.49
N GLU A 42 -12.33 8.67 -12.31
CA GLU A 42 -11.68 7.50 -11.71
C GLU A 42 -10.53 6.99 -12.59
N GLU A 43 -10.76 6.83 -13.89
CA GLU A 43 -9.74 6.39 -14.86
C GLU A 43 -8.59 7.39 -14.99
N ILE A 44 -8.90 8.69 -14.98
CA ILE A 44 -7.90 9.77 -15.01
C ILE A 44 -6.99 9.66 -13.78
N THR A 45 -7.56 9.47 -12.58
CA THR A 45 -6.75 9.32 -11.36
C THR A 45 -5.90 8.05 -11.37
N GLN A 46 -6.42 6.96 -11.94
CA GLN A 46 -5.68 5.70 -12.07
C GLN A 46 -4.49 5.86 -13.03
N CYS A 47 -4.70 6.51 -14.17
CA CYS A 47 -3.68 6.78 -15.18
C CYS A 47 -2.60 7.74 -14.64
N LEU A 48 -2.99 8.80 -13.93
CA LEU A 48 -2.03 9.71 -13.30
C LEU A 48 -1.19 8.99 -12.22
N LYS A 49 -1.80 8.10 -11.43
CA LYS A 49 -1.08 7.29 -10.43
C LYS A 49 -0.10 6.31 -11.08
N SER A 50 -0.46 5.67 -12.19
CA SER A 50 0.45 4.74 -12.89
C SER A 50 1.63 5.48 -13.52
N VAL A 51 1.38 6.63 -14.14
CA VAL A 51 2.42 7.51 -14.71
C VAL A 51 3.34 8.07 -13.62
N GLN A 52 2.79 8.54 -12.49
CA GLN A 52 3.60 9.02 -11.37
C GLN A 52 4.49 7.92 -10.78
N ARG A 53 3.96 6.70 -10.66
CA ARG A 53 4.73 5.54 -10.20
C ARG A 53 5.86 5.20 -11.18
N ARG A 54 5.60 5.22 -12.50
CA ARG A 54 6.63 5.00 -13.52
C ARG A 54 7.69 6.10 -13.51
N ASN A 55 7.29 7.38 -13.45
CA ASN A 55 8.21 8.51 -13.39
C ASN A 55 9.05 8.53 -12.11
N GLY A 56 8.47 8.19 -10.96
CA GLY A 56 9.22 8.06 -9.70
C GLY A 56 10.28 6.96 -9.78
N LEU A 57 9.96 5.84 -10.45
CA LEU A 57 10.93 4.77 -10.72
C LEU A 57 11.99 5.18 -11.75
N SER A 58 11.61 5.92 -12.81
CA SER A 58 12.58 6.39 -13.82
C SER A 58 13.53 7.44 -13.25
N GLN A 59 13.04 8.33 -12.39
CA GLN A 59 13.89 9.29 -11.66
C GLN A 59 14.84 8.59 -10.69
N LEU A 60 14.38 7.50 -10.05
CA LEU A 60 15.27 6.69 -9.21
C LEU A 60 16.36 6.04 -10.07
N ALA A 61 15.98 5.41 -11.18
CA ALA A 61 16.90 4.78 -12.12
C ALA A 61 17.90 5.77 -12.73
N GLN A 62 17.43 6.96 -13.14
CA GLN A 62 18.26 8.05 -13.64
C GLN A 62 19.22 8.58 -12.57
N ARG A 63 18.77 8.80 -11.33
CA ARG A 63 19.69 9.17 -10.23
C ARG A 63 20.71 8.08 -9.93
N THR A 64 20.34 6.81 -10.11
CA THR A 64 21.26 5.70 -9.90
C THR A 64 22.28 5.64 -11.05
N ALA A 65 21.85 5.92 -12.28
CA ALA A 65 22.72 6.00 -13.47
C ALA A 65 23.63 7.24 -13.44
N GLU A 66 23.13 8.41 -13.03
CA GLU A 66 23.91 9.64 -12.85
C GLU A 66 24.94 9.50 -11.71
N ALA A 67 24.58 8.83 -10.61
CA ALA A 67 25.53 8.50 -9.54
C ALA A 67 26.63 7.53 -10.03
N LEU A 68 26.29 6.65 -10.98
CA LEU A 68 27.25 5.77 -11.64
C LEU A 68 28.15 6.53 -12.64
N THR A 69 27.65 7.55 -13.35
CA THR A 69 28.44 8.33 -14.32
C THR A 69 29.29 9.42 -13.69
N VAL A 70 28.87 10.03 -12.57
CA VAL A 70 29.71 10.97 -11.79
C VAL A 70 30.91 10.25 -11.16
N SER A 71 30.82 8.93 -10.98
CA SER A 71 31.95 8.09 -10.56
C SER A 71 32.92 7.74 -11.71
N THR A 72 32.61 8.13 -12.96
CA THR A 72 33.44 7.84 -14.15
C THR A 72 34.14 9.07 -14.76
N ASP A 73 34.06 10.26 -14.14
CA ASP A 73 34.79 11.46 -14.56
C ASP A 73 36.29 11.47 -14.18
N LEU A 74 36.92 10.30 -14.30
CA LEU A 74 38.37 10.16 -14.43
C LEU A 74 38.65 9.49 -15.78
N THR A 75 38.80 10.31 -16.82
CA THR A 75 39.33 9.89 -18.13
C THR A 75 40.76 10.42 -18.30
N PRO A 76 41.57 9.95 -19.29
CA PRO A 76 41.65 8.61 -19.88
C PRO A 76 43.11 8.19 -20.21
N SER A 77 43.41 6.89 -20.38
CA SER A 77 44.56 6.41 -21.18
C SER A 77 44.48 4.91 -21.50
N ASN A 78 44.30 4.61 -22.79
CA ASN A 78 44.84 3.44 -23.52
C ASN A 78 44.52 1.99 -23.08
N LEU A 79 43.73 1.32 -23.94
CA LEU A 79 43.90 0.00 -24.59
C LEU A 79 42.48 -0.52 -24.89
N GLY A 80 41.98 -0.63 -26.11
CA GLY A 80 42.68 -1.02 -27.32
C GLY A 80 42.92 -2.53 -27.30
N SER A 81 41.87 -3.35 -27.33
CA SER A 81 41.78 -4.58 -28.16
C SER A 81 40.66 -5.53 -27.71
N SER A 82 40.08 -6.16 -28.73
CA SER A 82 39.39 -7.45 -28.73
C SER A 82 38.13 -7.63 -27.89
N ALA A 83 37.02 -7.48 -28.62
CA ALA A 83 35.94 -8.45 -28.57
C ALA A 83 36.50 -9.88 -28.71
N GLU A 84 36.62 -10.61 -27.61
CA GLU A 84 36.71 -12.08 -27.64
C GLU A 84 36.47 -12.67 -26.24
N ALA A 85 35.85 -13.85 -26.24
CA ALA A 85 35.61 -14.74 -25.10
C ALA A 85 34.52 -14.33 -24.11
N ALA A 86 33.29 -14.62 -24.55
CA ALA A 86 32.28 -15.24 -23.70
C ALA A 86 32.89 -16.30 -22.76
N SER A 87 32.34 -16.41 -21.55
CA SER A 87 32.62 -17.43 -20.51
C SER A 87 33.82 -17.20 -19.57
N LYS A 88 33.90 -16.04 -18.91
CA LYS A 88 34.59 -15.96 -17.61
C LYS A 88 33.55 -15.90 -16.49
N SER A 89 33.59 -16.90 -15.61
CA SER A 89 32.63 -17.09 -14.52
C SER A 89 32.58 -15.86 -13.62
N PRO A 90 31.39 -15.47 -13.11
CA PRO A 90 31.23 -14.26 -12.29
C PRO A 90 32.12 -14.27 -11.02
N LEU A 91 32.56 -15.45 -10.59
CA LEU A 91 33.47 -15.65 -9.47
C LEU A 91 34.91 -15.16 -9.76
N GLN A 92 35.39 -15.26 -11.00
CA GLN A 92 36.73 -14.79 -11.37
C GLN A 92 36.79 -13.26 -11.46
N LEU A 93 35.72 -12.63 -11.94
CA LEU A 93 35.56 -11.17 -11.89
C LEU A 93 35.55 -10.68 -10.44
N LEU A 94 34.86 -11.39 -9.54
CA LEU A 94 34.84 -11.06 -8.13
C LEU A 94 36.23 -11.14 -7.49
N GLN A 95 37.01 -12.19 -7.80
CA GLN A 95 38.37 -12.32 -7.31
C GLN A 95 39.28 -11.18 -7.78
N LEU A 96 39.14 -10.75 -9.03
CA LEU A 96 39.96 -9.68 -9.61
C LEU A 96 39.62 -8.31 -9.01
N VAL A 97 38.33 -8.06 -8.77
CA VAL A 97 37.84 -6.86 -8.08
C VAL A 97 38.26 -6.87 -6.62
N VAL A 98 38.19 -7.99 -5.90
CA VAL A 98 38.66 -8.09 -4.51
C VAL A 98 40.19 -7.91 -4.41
N LYS A 99 40.96 -8.33 -5.41
CA LYS A 99 42.42 -8.12 -5.44
C LYS A 99 42.82 -6.65 -5.64
N LYS A 100 42.04 -5.90 -6.43
CA LYS A 100 42.31 -4.48 -6.76
C LYS A 100 41.60 -3.49 -5.82
N TYR A 101 40.44 -3.87 -5.31
CA TYR A 101 39.53 -3.02 -4.53
C TYR A 101 39.09 -3.69 -3.22
N GLY A 102 39.90 -4.57 -2.64
CA GLY A 102 39.56 -5.40 -1.48
C GLY A 102 38.93 -4.61 -0.33
N VAL A 103 39.49 -3.44 -0.01
CA VAL A 103 38.97 -2.53 1.03
C VAL A 103 37.58 -1.99 0.67
N VAL A 104 37.37 -1.57 -0.58
CA VAL A 104 36.07 -1.07 -1.06
C VAL A 104 35.02 -2.17 -1.06
N THR A 105 35.39 -3.40 -1.46
CA THR A 105 34.47 -4.54 -1.41
C THR A 105 34.10 -4.93 0.02
N LEU A 106 35.03 -4.82 0.98
CA LEU A 106 34.76 -5.02 2.40
C LEU A 106 33.80 -3.97 2.95
N LEU A 107 34.01 -2.70 2.62
CA LEU A 107 33.11 -1.60 2.98
C LEU A 107 31.70 -1.82 2.40
N LEU A 108 31.60 -2.19 1.12
CA LEU A 108 30.32 -2.48 0.47
C LEU A 108 29.61 -3.67 1.10
N ALA A 109 30.35 -4.73 1.43
CA ALA A 109 29.80 -5.92 2.09
C ALA A 109 29.29 -5.58 3.50
N LEU A 110 30.04 -4.78 4.26
CA LEU A 110 29.66 -4.36 5.60
C LEU A 110 28.42 -3.46 5.59
N LEU A 111 28.35 -2.54 4.63
CA LEU A 111 27.19 -1.67 4.41
C LEU A 111 25.96 -2.48 3.97
N GLY A 112 26.14 -3.42 3.03
CA GLY A 112 25.08 -4.31 2.55
C GLY A 112 24.54 -5.22 3.64
N TYR A 113 25.42 -5.79 4.48
CA TYR A 113 25.04 -6.61 5.61
C TYR A 113 24.26 -5.81 6.66
N GLY A 114 24.74 -4.61 7.02
CA GLY A 114 24.06 -3.71 7.95
C GLY A 114 22.67 -3.31 7.44
N TYR A 115 22.55 -2.99 6.15
CA TYR A 115 21.26 -2.66 5.52
C TYR A 115 20.29 -3.84 5.52
N ALA A 116 20.75 -5.04 5.16
CA ALA A 116 19.91 -6.24 5.18
C ALA A 116 19.43 -6.58 6.60
N GLN A 117 20.31 -6.46 7.60
CA GLN A 117 19.97 -6.68 9.01
C GLN A 117 18.97 -5.64 9.52
N PHE A 118 19.16 -4.37 9.19
CA PHE A 118 18.21 -3.31 9.52
C PHE A 118 16.84 -3.55 8.88
N ARG A 119 16.82 -3.94 7.60
CA ARG A 119 15.57 -4.24 6.89
C ARG A 119 14.82 -5.42 7.53
N ARG A 120 15.54 -6.48 7.94
CA ARG A 120 14.96 -7.62 8.67
C ARG A 120 14.28 -7.18 9.98
N ARG A 121 14.94 -6.32 10.76
CA ARG A 121 14.34 -5.77 11.99
C ARG A 121 13.07 -4.97 11.70
N LYS A 122 13.09 -4.12 10.67
CA LYS A 122 11.89 -3.35 10.27
C LYS A 122 10.73 -4.26 9.84
N THR A 123 11.00 -5.32 9.09
CA THR A 123 9.96 -6.26 8.67
C THR A 123 9.34 -7.01 9.86
N GLN A 124 10.17 -7.40 10.84
CA GLN A 124 9.69 -8.04 12.07
C GLN A 124 8.81 -7.08 12.89
N GLN A 125 9.21 -5.81 13.02
CA GLN A 125 8.40 -4.80 13.71
C GLN A 125 7.04 -4.58 13.01
N LEU A 126 7.01 -4.54 11.69
CA LEU A 126 5.75 -4.40 10.95
C LEU A 126 4.83 -5.61 11.13
N GLN A 127 5.38 -6.82 11.20
CA GLN A 127 4.59 -8.04 11.48
C GLN A 127 3.98 -7.98 12.88
N LEU A 128 4.78 -7.65 13.90
CA LEU A 128 4.28 -7.47 15.26
C LEU A 128 3.21 -6.38 15.34
N GLN A 129 3.40 -5.24 14.65
CA GLN A 129 2.41 -4.18 14.58
C GLN A 129 1.10 -4.66 13.95
N GLN A 130 1.16 -5.51 12.92
CA GLN A 130 -0.03 -6.08 12.30
C GLN A 130 -0.76 -7.02 13.25
N GLU A 131 -0.03 -7.84 14.00
CA GLU A 131 -0.61 -8.75 15.00
C GLU A 131 -1.30 -7.96 16.12
N ILE A 132 -0.65 -6.94 16.67
CA ILE A 132 -1.23 -6.04 17.69
C ILE A 132 -2.48 -5.36 17.15
N ASN A 133 -2.45 -4.86 15.92
CA ASN A 133 -3.63 -4.23 15.32
C ASN A 133 -4.77 -5.22 15.11
N ARG A 134 -4.47 -6.48 14.76
CA ARG A 134 -5.49 -7.53 14.61
C ARG A 134 -6.12 -7.88 15.95
N THR A 135 -5.33 -8.06 17.01
CA THR A 135 -5.85 -8.35 18.34
C THR A 135 -6.65 -7.17 18.89
N GLN A 136 -6.18 -5.94 18.71
CA GLN A 136 -6.89 -4.74 19.13
C GLN A 136 -8.24 -4.59 18.41
N ARG A 137 -8.30 -4.86 17.10
CA ARG A 137 -9.57 -4.86 16.35
C ARG A 137 -10.55 -5.88 16.90
N ARG A 138 -10.09 -7.10 17.20
CA ARG A 138 -10.92 -8.14 17.82
C ARG A 138 -11.45 -7.70 19.18
N GLN A 139 -10.59 -7.16 20.03
CA GLN A 139 -10.99 -6.63 21.35
C GLN A 139 -12.06 -5.53 21.22
N ARG A 140 -11.91 -4.59 20.29
CA ARG A 140 -12.92 -3.54 20.04
C ARG A 140 -14.25 -4.12 19.59
N MET A 141 -14.25 -5.16 18.75
CA MET A 141 -15.49 -5.84 18.36
C MET A 141 -16.14 -6.56 19.53
N HIS A 142 -15.38 -7.30 20.33
CA HIS A 142 -15.90 -7.94 21.54
C HIS A 142 -16.47 -6.92 22.52
N ALA A 143 -15.79 -5.80 22.75
CA ALA A 143 -16.30 -4.73 23.61
C ALA A 143 -17.64 -4.17 23.11
N ARG A 144 -17.80 -3.97 21.80
CA ARG A 144 -19.07 -3.53 21.20
C ARG A 144 -20.17 -4.57 21.37
N VAL A 145 -19.86 -5.85 21.15
CA VAL A 145 -20.83 -6.95 21.34
C VAL A 145 -21.24 -7.03 22.80
N HIS A 146 -20.31 -6.92 23.76
CA HIS A 146 -20.63 -6.89 25.18
C HIS A 146 -21.50 -5.68 25.55
N ALA A 147 -21.23 -4.50 24.99
CA ALA A 147 -22.07 -3.33 25.22
C ALA A 147 -23.50 -3.53 24.69
N LEU A 148 -23.65 -4.10 23.49
CA LEU A 148 -24.98 -4.42 22.93
C LEU A 148 -25.70 -5.49 23.75
N LEU A 149 -25.01 -6.54 24.18
CA LEU A 149 -25.59 -7.56 25.06
C LEU A 149 -26.05 -6.98 26.40
N ALA A 150 -25.30 -6.03 26.97
CA ALA A 150 -25.70 -5.34 28.18
C ALA A 150 -27.01 -4.54 27.97
N VAL A 151 -27.13 -3.83 26.85
CA VAL A 151 -28.37 -3.10 26.51
C VAL A 151 -29.55 -4.06 26.32
N VAL A 152 -29.36 -5.17 25.61
CA VAL A 152 -30.43 -6.18 25.42
C VAL A 152 -30.85 -6.77 26.76
N LYS A 153 -29.90 -7.07 27.64
CA LYS A 153 -30.20 -7.57 28.99
C LYS A 153 -31.00 -6.56 29.82
N ASP A 154 -30.64 -5.29 29.74
CA ASP A 154 -31.36 -4.21 30.43
C ASP A 154 -32.79 -4.04 29.89
N GLN A 155 -32.96 -4.13 28.57
CA GLN A 155 -34.30 -4.15 27.97
C GLN A 155 -35.12 -5.36 28.43
N GLN A 156 -34.50 -6.54 28.52
CA GLN A 156 -35.19 -7.73 29.00
C GLN A 156 -35.68 -7.55 30.44
N THR A 157 -34.86 -6.98 31.32
CA THR A 157 -35.29 -6.68 32.70
C THR A 157 -36.45 -5.67 32.74
N GLN A 158 -36.47 -4.68 31.84
CA GLN A 158 -37.60 -3.74 31.74
C GLN A 158 -38.88 -4.42 31.26
N TYR A 159 -38.78 -5.37 30.31
CA TYR A 159 -39.94 -6.16 29.87
C TYR A 159 -40.47 -7.07 30.96
N ASP A 160 -39.59 -7.72 31.73
CA ASP A 160 -39.98 -8.58 32.84
C ASP A 160 -40.74 -7.77 33.91
N GLU A 161 -40.23 -6.58 34.28
CA GLU A 161 -40.92 -5.68 35.23
C GLU A 161 -42.28 -5.21 34.68
N ALA A 162 -42.34 -4.84 33.40
CA ALA A 162 -43.60 -4.46 32.76
C ALA A 162 -44.61 -5.63 32.73
N ALA A 163 -44.15 -6.85 32.47
CA ALA A 163 -44.97 -8.05 32.47
C ALA A 163 -45.53 -8.34 33.87
N GLU A 164 -44.72 -8.19 34.94
CA GLU A 164 -45.20 -8.32 36.32
C GLU A 164 -46.28 -7.27 36.66
N LEU A 165 -46.07 -6.01 36.28
CA LEU A 165 -47.06 -4.94 36.51
C LEU A 165 -48.37 -5.20 35.75
N LEU A 166 -48.28 -5.68 34.51
CA LEU A 166 -49.46 -6.06 33.73
C LEU A 166 -50.16 -7.28 34.35
N GLY A 167 -49.41 -8.29 34.78
CA GLY A 167 -49.93 -9.45 35.49
C GLY A 167 -50.70 -9.04 36.76
N ALA A 168 -50.12 -8.17 37.57
CA ALA A 168 -50.76 -7.62 38.77
C ALA A 168 -52.05 -6.83 38.45
N ARG A 169 -52.07 -6.08 37.34
CA ARG A 169 -53.29 -5.40 36.89
C ARG A 169 -54.36 -6.41 36.47
N VAL A 170 -54.01 -7.43 35.67
CA VAL A 170 -54.95 -8.45 35.19
C VAL A 170 -55.53 -9.26 36.35
N THR A 171 -54.74 -9.64 37.35
CA THR A 171 -55.23 -10.33 38.55
C THR A 171 -56.18 -9.46 39.36
N LYS A 172 -55.88 -8.16 39.53
CA LYS A 172 -56.78 -7.21 40.18
C LYS A 172 -58.11 -7.06 39.43
N TYR A 173 -58.09 -6.92 38.11
CA TYR A 173 -59.31 -6.81 37.29
C TYR A 173 -60.14 -8.09 37.32
N SER A 174 -59.50 -9.26 37.20
CA SER A 174 -60.20 -10.54 37.25
C SER A 174 -60.82 -10.83 38.62
N ALA A 175 -60.15 -10.45 39.72
CA ALA A 175 -60.72 -10.54 41.07
C ALA A 175 -61.93 -9.61 41.24
N ALA A 176 -61.83 -8.36 40.77
CA ALA A 176 -62.95 -7.41 40.79
C ALA A 176 -64.14 -7.90 39.96
N HIS A 177 -63.88 -8.48 38.77
CA HIS A 177 -64.92 -9.03 37.91
C HIS A 177 -65.63 -10.24 38.54
N ARG A 178 -64.90 -11.11 39.26
CA ARG A 178 -65.48 -12.22 40.03
C ARG A 178 -66.32 -11.80 41.24
N LEU A 179 -66.10 -10.62 41.80
CA LEU A 179 -66.91 -10.09 42.92
C LEU A 179 -68.20 -9.39 42.46
N LEU A 180 -68.26 -9.00 41.19
CA LEU A 180 -69.42 -8.35 40.57
C LEU A 180 -70.45 -9.35 39.98
N HIS A 181 -70.10 -10.64 39.96
CA HIS A 181 -70.95 -11.76 39.56
C HIS A 181 -71.23 -12.67 40.74
#